data_AF-A0ABD1RIE8-F1
#
_entry.id   AF-A0ABD1RIE8-F1
#
_cell.length_a   1.000
_cell.length_b   1.000
_cell.length_c   1.000
_cell.angle_alpha   90.00
_cell.angle_beta   90.00
_cell.angle_gamma   90.00
#
_symmetry.space_group_name_H-M   'P 1'
#
loop_
_entity.id
_entity.type
_entity.pdbx_description
1 polymer ?
#
loop_
_entity_poly.entity_id
_entity_poly.type
_entity_poly.pdbx_seq_one_letter_code
_entity_poly.pdbx_strand_id
1 'polypeptide(L)'
;MGEGGVERKRTVKLFCPSLSKIIHVIARDEQQLDLGSIARAFGLDPITIKLNGHFISRGVDLIASSVTWKSLLSFFSARGLSTGTNDSDALIVDGKLTKVGSKRLHDPA
;
A
#
# COMPACT_ATOMS: atom_id res chain seq x y z
N MET A 1 -25.86 -23.19 12.64
CA MET A 1 -24.61 -22.49 13.02
C MET A 1 -23.89 -22.15 11.72
N GLY A 2 -23.99 -20.91 11.26
CA GLY A 2 -23.37 -20.48 10.02
C GLY A 2 -22.99 -19.03 10.19
N GLU A 3 -21.95 -18.79 10.99
CA GLU A 3 -21.34 -17.48 11.12
C GLU A 3 -20.74 -17.14 9.76
N GLY A 4 -21.53 -16.44 8.94
CA GLY A 4 -21.03 -15.80 7.73
C GLY A 4 -19.92 -14.87 8.16
N GLY A 5 -18.68 -15.28 7.90
CA GLY A 5 -17.48 -14.52 8.26
C GLY A 5 -17.66 -13.09 7.77
N VAL A 6 -17.87 -12.17 8.72
CA VAL A 6 -17.98 -10.75 8.42
C VAL A 6 -16.63 -10.37 7.84
N GLU A 7 -16.53 -10.25 6.52
CA GLU A 7 -15.31 -9.81 5.86
C GLU A 7 -14.93 -8.47 6.47
N ARG A 8 -13.94 -8.48 7.37
CA ARG A 8 -13.53 -7.30 8.14
C ARG A 8 -12.79 -6.37 7.20
N LYS A 9 -13.58 -5.55 6.50
CA LYS A 9 -13.10 -4.41 5.72
C LYS A 9 -12.52 -3.42 6.70
N ARG A 10 -11.23 -3.11 6.54
CA ARG A 10 -10.54 -2.08 7.29
C ARG A 10 -10.04 -1.02 6.35
N THR A 11 -10.20 0.22 6.77
CA THR A 11 -9.57 1.34 6.08
C THR A 11 -8.12 1.42 6.55
N VAL A 12 -7.20 1.31 5.60
CA VAL A 12 -5.76 1.37 5.84
C VAL A 12 -5.24 2.67 5.26
N LYS A 13 -4.73 3.54 6.12
CA LYS A 13 -4.09 4.79 5.71
C LYS A 13 -2.66 4.52 5.32
N LEU A 14 -2.29 4.99 4.15
CA LEU A 14 -0.95 4.86 3.58
C LEU A 14 -0.40 6.27 3.40
N PHE A 15 0.79 6.53 3.92
CA PHE A 15 1.48 7.82 3.82
C PHE A 15 2.77 7.65 3.03
N CYS A 16 2.93 8.43 1.96
CA CYS A 16 4.16 8.48 1.20
C CYS A 16 4.97 9.73 1.61
N PRO A 17 6.11 9.59 2.32
CA PRO A 17 6.93 10.73 2.72
C PRO A 17 7.57 11.43 1.51
N SER A 18 7.91 10.67 0.46
CA SER A 18 8.48 11.21 -0.79
C SER A 18 7.53 12.16 -1.53
N LEU A 19 6.23 11.98 -1.36
CA LEU A 19 5.19 12.79 -1.98
C LEU A 19 4.42 13.66 -0.98
N SER A 20 4.74 13.53 0.31
CA SER A 20 3.96 14.07 1.44
C SER A 20 2.44 13.89 1.26
N LYS A 21 2.03 12.70 0.81
CA LYS A 21 0.64 12.39 0.43
C LYS A 21 0.12 11.24 1.27
N ILE A 22 -1.10 11.39 1.80
CA ILE A 22 -1.84 10.31 2.47
C ILE A 22 -2.96 9.84 1.55
N ILE A 23 -3.12 8.52 1.41
CA ILE A 23 -4.28 7.91 0.77
C ILE A 23 -4.92 6.90 1.71
N HIS A 24 -6.22 6.67 1.51
CA HIS A 24 -6.98 5.69 2.28
C HIS A 24 -7.30 4.52 1.35
N VAL A 25 -6.82 3.32 1.70
CA VAL A 25 -7.11 2.10 0.95
C VAL A 25 -8.06 1.25 1.77
N ILE A 26 -9.19 0.87 1.17
CA ILE A 26 -10.13 -0.06 1.79
C ILE A 26 -9.63 -1.48 1.48
N ALA A 27 -9.17 -2.18 2.50
CA ALA A 27 -8.62 -3.52 2.38
C ALA A 27 -9.46 -4.52 3.18
N ARG A 28 -9.65 -5.73 2.65
CA ARG A 28 -10.19 -6.85 3.45
C ARG A 28 -9.04 -7.59 4.11
N ASP A 29 -9.32 -8.13 5.28
CA ASP A 29 -8.36 -8.90 6.08
C ASP A 29 -7.69 -10.05 5.28
N GLU A 30 -8.48 -10.79 4.51
CA GLU A 30 -8.04 -11.89 3.63
C GLU A 30 -7.63 -11.42 2.22
N GLN A 31 -7.81 -10.13 1.90
CA GLN A 31 -7.41 -9.61 0.60
C GLN A 31 -5.89 -9.62 0.49
N GLN A 32 -5.41 -10.08 -0.66
CA GLN A 32 -3.99 -10.08 -0.97
C GLN A 32 -3.49 -8.64 -1.15
N LEU A 33 -2.24 -8.43 -0.76
CA LEU A 33 -1.63 -7.11 -0.87
C LEU A 33 -1.29 -6.82 -2.34
N ASP A 34 -2.08 -5.94 -2.94
CA ASP A 34 -1.86 -5.47 -4.31
C ASP A 34 -0.94 -4.25 -4.31
N LEU A 35 0.37 -4.50 -4.44
CA LEU A 35 1.36 -3.43 -4.49
C LEU A 35 1.23 -2.59 -5.77
N GLY A 36 0.73 -3.18 -6.86
CA GLY A 36 0.51 -2.50 -8.13
C GLY A 36 -0.46 -1.32 -8.03
N SER A 37 -1.61 -1.53 -7.39
CA SER A 37 -2.64 -0.51 -7.18
C SER A 37 -2.17 0.55 -6.20
N ILE A 38 -1.46 0.16 -5.13
CA ILE A 38 -0.85 1.13 -4.20
C ILE A 38 0.15 2.01 -4.96
N ALA A 39 1.02 1.39 -5.77
CA ALA A 39 2.00 2.11 -6.58
C ALA A 39 1.32 3.09 -7.54
N ARG A 40 0.30 2.64 -8.29
CA ARG A 40 -0.46 3.51 -9.20
C ARG A 40 -1.17 4.65 -8.49
N ALA A 41 -1.70 4.43 -7.28
CA ALA A 41 -2.38 5.47 -6.51
C ALA A 41 -1.43 6.60 -6.07
N PHE A 42 -0.17 6.27 -5.81
CA PHE A 42 0.88 7.24 -5.50
C PHE A 42 1.65 7.74 -6.74
N GLY A 43 1.65 7.01 -7.85
CA GLY A 43 2.58 7.26 -8.97
C GLY A 43 4.00 6.77 -8.67
N LEU A 44 4.13 5.70 -7.88
CA LEU A 44 5.40 5.04 -7.60
C LEU A 44 5.60 3.86 -8.55
N ASP A 45 6.85 3.43 -8.67
CA ASP A 45 7.19 2.22 -9.39
C ASP A 45 6.86 1.01 -8.51
N PRO A 46 5.95 0.11 -8.94
CA PRO A 46 5.52 -1.02 -8.12
C PRO A 46 6.65 -2.01 -7.85
N ILE A 47 7.74 -1.95 -8.62
CA ILE A 47 8.93 -2.78 -8.48
C ILE A 47 9.92 -2.18 -7.47
N THR A 48 9.66 -0.99 -6.94
CA THR A 48 10.52 -0.37 -5.91
C THR A 48 9.76 -0.02 -4.65
N ILE A 49 8.45 -0.28 -4.61
CA ILE A 49 7.61 0.03 -3.47
C ILE A 49 8.00 -0.82 -2.24
N LYS A 50 7.93 -0.17 -1.08
CA LYS A 50 8.20 -0.69 0.26
C LYS A 50 7.13 -0.17 1.22
N LEU A 51 6.72 -1.00 2.17
CA LEU A 51 5.77 -0.64 3.23
C LEU A 51 6.49 -0.65 4.58
N ASN A 52 6.41 0.44 5.34
CA ASN A 52 7.22 0.69 6.54
C ASN A 52 8.72 0.48 6.32
N GLY A 53 9.23 0.80 5.13
CA GLY A 53 10.63 0.52 4.76
C GLY A 53 10.94 -0.95 4.52
N HIS A 54 9.97 -1.86 4.69
CA HIS A 54 10.10 -3.27 4.36
C HIS A 54 9.76 -3.52 2.90
N PHE A 55 10.64 -4.28 2.25
CA PHE A 55 10.37 -4.83 0.93
C PHE A 55 9.43 -6.02 1.09
N ILE A 56 8.20 -5.90 0.59
CA ILE A 56 7.26 -7.01 0.62
C ILE A 56 7.61 -7.93 -0.54
N SER A 57 7.77 -9.23 -0.25
CA SER A 57 8.03 -10.24 -1.27
C SER A 57 6.87 -10.27 -2.27
N ARG A 58 7.17 -10.02 -3.54
CA ARG A 58 6.19 -9.85 -4.60
C ARG A 58 6.07 -11.16 -5.36
N GLY A 59 4.86 -11.67 -5.52
CA GLY A 59 4.60 -12.82 -6.39
C GLY A 59 4.63 -12.42 -7.86
N VAL A 60 4.25 -13.36 -8.72
CA VAL A 60 3.91 -13.06 -10.12
C VAL A 60 2.79 -12.01 -10.12
N ASP A 61 2.95 -10.94 -10.91
CA ASP A 61 2.04 -9.78 -11.01
C ASP A 61 2.13 -8.69 -9.92
N LEU A 62 3.22 -8.61 -9.14
CA LEU A 62 3.40 -7.59 -8.08
C LEU A 62 2.39 -7.73 -6.92
N ILE A 63 1.56 -8.77 -6.93
CA ILE A 63 0.67 -9.15 -5.85
C ILE A 63 1.44 -10.06 -4.91
N ALA A 64 1.49 -9.70 -3.62
CA ALA A 64 2.05 -10.59 -2.61
C ALA A 64 1.02 -11.69 -2.32
N SER A 65 0.97 -12.71 -3.18
CA SER A 65 -0.06 -13.77 -3.11
C SER A 65 -0.03 -14.52 -1.77
N SER A 66 1.14 -14.62 -1.13
CA SER A 66 1.31 -15.22 0.19
C SER A 66 1.09 -14.26 1.37
N VAL A 67 0.87 -12.96 1.12
CA VAL A 67 0.74 -11.94 2.18
C VAL A 67 -0.62 -11.26 2.08
N THR A 68 -1.47 -11.55 3.06
CA THR A 68 -2.74 -10.85 3.24
C THR A 68 -2.56 -9.58 4.05
N TRP A 69 -3.50 -8.64 3.95
CA TRP A 69 -3.51 -7.46 4.80
C TRP A 69 -3.51 -7.84 6.29
N LYS A 70 -4.21 -8.90 6.72
CA LYS A 70 -4.13 -9.40 8.11
C LYS A 70 -2.71 -9.71 8.54
N SER A 71 -2.03 -10.58 7.80
CA SER A 71 -0.69 -11.05 8.17
C SER A 71 0.31 -9.90 8.12
N LEU A 72 0.20 -9.01 7.13
CA LEU A 72 1.02 -7.81 7.05
C LEU A 72 0.85 -6.92 8.29
N LEU A 73 -0.41 -6.67 8.67
CA LEU A 73 -0.74 -5.74 9.75
C LEU A 73 -0.41 -6.34 11.12
N SER A 74 -0.62 -7.65 11.28
CA SER A 74 -0.16 -8.40 12.45
C SER A 74 1.36 -8.38 12.56
N PHE A 75 2.08 -8.52 11.45
CA PHE A 75 3.54 -8.44 11.42
C PHE A 75 4.05 -7.05 11.82
N PHE A 76 3.44 -5.99 11.30
CA PHE A 76 3.78 -4.63 11.68
C PHE A 76 3.44 -4.34 13.14
N SER A 77 2.26 -4.73 13.61
CA SER A 77 1.87 -4.57 15.01
C SER A 77 2.83 -5.29 15.96
N ALA A 78 3.20 -6.54 15.66
CA ALA A 78 4.16 -7.31 16.44
C ALA A 78 5.57 -6.69 16.46
N ARG A 79 5.91 -5.89 15.44
CA ARG A 79 7.16 -5.13 15.33
C ARG A 79 7.08 -3.72 15.92
N GLY A 80 5.90 -3.26 16.35
CA GLY A 80 5.67 -1.87 16.77
C GLY A 80 5.73 -0.86 15.62
N LEU A 81 5.42 -1.30 14.40
CA LEU A 81 5.39 -0.49 13.19
C LEU A 81 3.96 -0.03 12.87
N SER A 82 3.87 1.02 12.05
CA SER A 82 2.60 1.60 11.61
C SER A 82 1.71 0.60 10.88
N THR A 83 0.48 0.44 11.35
CA THR A 83 -0.52 -0.51 10.82
C THR A 83 -1.58 0.16 9.95
N GLY A 84 -1.45 1.45 9.68
CA GLY A 84 -2.38 2.22 8.87
C GLY A 84 -3.75 2.40 9.52
N THR A 85 -3.87 2.22 10.84
CA THR A 85 -5.17 2.25 11.51
C THR A 85 -5.68 3.68 11.71
N ASN A 86 -4.77 4.65 11.87
CA ASN A 86 -5.06 6.08 12.06
C ASN A 86 -4.06 6.94 11.28
N ASP A 87 -4.27 8.26 11.22
CA ASP A 87 -3.37 9.20 10.53
C ASP A 87 -1.97 9.18 11.14
N SER A 88 -1.88 9.13 12.48
CA SER A 88 -0.62 9.03 13.22
C SER A 88 0.07 7.67 13.06
N ASP A 89 -0.69 6.64 12.65
CA ASP A 89 -0.21 5.27 12.46
C ASP A 89 -0.24 4.89 10.98
N ALA A 90 -0.19 5.85 10.07
CA ALA A 90 -0.28 5.60 8.63
C ALA A 90 0.88 4.72 8.15
N LEU A 91 0.58 3.72 7.32
CA LEU A 91 1.56 2.84 6.70
C LEU A 91 2.48 3.63 5.80
N ILE A 92 3.78 3.64 6.10
CA ILE A 92 4.75 4.42 5.32
C ILE A 92 4.98 3.70 3.99
N VAL A 93 4.64 4.34 2.88
CA VAL A 93 4.89 3.82 1.54
C VAL A 93 6.09 4.56 0.96
N ASP A 94 7.20 3.84 0.83
CA ASP A 94 8.38 4.34 0.16
C ASP A 94 8.51 3.67 -1.21
N GLY A 95 9.05 4.39 -2.19
CA GLY A 95 9.25 3.84 -3.52
C GLY A 95 9.93 4.85 -4.42
N LYS A 96 10.54 4.34 -5.49
CA LYS A 96 11.05 5.19 -6.55
C LYS A 96 9.87 5.71 -7.36
N LEU A 97 9.89 6.99 -7.69
CA LEU A 97 8.89 7.57 -8.59
C LEU A 97 8.97 6.82 -9.92
N THR A 98 7.83 6.30 -10.39
CA THR A 98 7.78 5.74 -11.74
C THR A 98 7.99 6.91 -12.68
N LYS A 99 9.01 6.84 -13.54
CA LYS A 99 9.28 7.87 -14.55
C LYS A 99 8.24 7.74 -15.67
N VAL A 100 6.96 7.90 -15.34
CA VAL A 100 5.96 8.28 -16.34
C VAL A 100 6.32 9.71 -16.71
N GLY A 101 6.97 9.83 -17.87
CA GLY A 101 7.73 11.02 -18.22
C GLY A 101 6.93 12.32 -18.11
N SER A 102 7.63 13.38 -17.71
CA SER A 102 7.27 14.75 -18.01
C SER A 102 6.85 14.85 -19.49
N LYS A 103 5.55 15.02 -19.76
CA LYS A 103 4.95 15.47 -21.02
C LYS A 103 3.49 15.78 -20.68
N ARG A 104 3.07 17.03 -20.51
CA ARG A 104 3.18 18.09 -21.53
C ARG A 104 3.60 19.44 -20.95
N LEU A 105 4.80 19.86 -21.34
CA LEU A 105 5.02 21.23 -21.79
C LEU A 105 4.34 21.33 -23.17
N HIS A 106 3.21 22.01 -23.24
CA HIS A 106 2.73 22.60 -24.50
C HIS A 106 1.80 23.73 -24.11
N ASP A 107 2.39 24.89 -23.88
CA ASP A 107 1.74 26.19 -23.97
C ASP A 107 1.11 26.31 -25.36
N PRO A 108 -0.21 26.54 -25.50
CA PRO A 108 -0.72 27.15 -26.72
C PRO A 108 -0.52 28.66 -26.63
N ALA A 109 0.17 29.19 -27.64
CA ALA A 109 0.34 30.61 -27.94
C ALA A 109 -0.98 31.32 -28.22
#